data_AF-A0A0Q7W597-F1
#
_entry.id   AF-A0A0Q7W597-F1
#
_cell.length_a   1.000
_cell.length_b   1.000
_cell.length_c   1.000
_cell.angle_alpha   90.00
_cell.angle_beta   90.00
_cell.angle_gamma   90.00
#
_symmetry.space_group_name_H-M   'P 1'
#
loop_
_entity.id
_entity.type
_entity.pdbx_description
1 polymer ?
#
loop_
_entity_poly.entity_id
_entity_poly.type
_entity_poly.pdbx_seq_one_letter_code
_entity_poly.pdbx_strand_id
1 'polypeptide(L)'
;MQIGTSTLDTPPSPIKRPKLALFLWERGLRFRDVEAPLGRSYEHIRQVCLPFDDPGRKTPDEALLGRIEAFTQGEVTREDFDPPNADVDAEGATA
;
A
#
# COMPACT_ATOMS: atom_id res chain seq x y z
N MET A 1 -18.30 -19.74 -41.55
CA MET A 1 -17.91 -19.94 -40.14
C MET A 1 -16.99 -18.78 -39.76
N GLN A 2 -17.49 -17.81 -39.00
CA GLN A 2 -16.71 -16.64 -38.54
C GLN A 2 -16.09 -16.98 -37.19
N ILE A 3 -14.75 -16.98 -37.12
CA ILE A 3 -14.02 -17.00 -35.85
C ILE A 3 -13.91 -15.54 -35.36
N GLY A 4 -14.71 -15.21 -34.36
CA GLY A 4 -14.65 -13.91 -33.69
C GLY A 4 -13.25 -13.72 -33.09
N THR A 5 -12.60 -12.65 -33.50
CA THR A 5 -11.32 -12.18 -32.98
C THR A 5 -11.39 -12.04 -31.46
N SER A 6 -10.58 -12.85 -30.76
CA SER A 6 -10.32 -12.72 -29.33
C SER A 6 -9.85 -11.30 -29.03
N THR A 7 -10.67 -10.55 -28.30
CA THR A 7 -10.23 -9.32 -27.63
C THR A 7 -9.04 -9.70 -26.77
N LEU A 8 -7.86 -9.19 -27.11
CA LEU A 8 -6.65 -9.34 -26.32
C LEU A 8 -6.94 -8.82 -24.92
N ASP A 9 -6.94 -9.74 -23.95
CA ASP A 9 -6.98 -9.50 -22.52
C ASP A 9 -5.76 -8.63 -22.17
N THR A 10 -5.98 -7.32 -22.08
CA THR A 10 -4.94 -6.40 -21.59
C THR A 10 -4.58 -6.87 -20.19
N PRO A 11 -3.32 -7.29 -19.92
CA PRO A 11 -2.95 -7.72 -18.58
C PRO A 11 -3.25 -6.57 -17.61
N PRO A 12 -3.87 -6.84 -16.45
CA PRO A 12 -4.19 -5.79 -15.50
C PRO A 12 -2.91 -5.05 -15.14
N SER A 13 -2.93 -3.72 -15.26
CA SER A 13 -1.80 -2.87 -14.90
C SER A 13 -1.30 -3.25 -13.50
N PRO A 14 0.02 -3.33 -13.28
CA PRO A 14 0.58 -3.72 -11.99
C PRO A 14 0.06 -2.79 -10.90
N ILE A 15 -0.72 -3.37 -9.98
CA ILE A 15 -1.34 -2.63 -8.88
C ILE A 15 -0.24 -2.24 -7.90
N LYS A 16 0.12 -0.96 -7.88
CA LYS A 16 1.10 -0.42 -6.92
C LYS A 16 0.50 -0.46 -5.52
N ARG A 17 1.14 -1.21 -4.62
CA ARG A 17 0.76 -1.37 -3.21
C ARG A 17 1.87 -0.83 -2.32
N PRO A 18 1.54 -0.35 -1.11
CA PRO A 18 2.56 0.05 -0.14
C PRO A 18 3.41 -1.16 0.26
N LYS A 19 4.67 -0.89 0.59
CA LYS A 19 5.67 -1.93 0.90
C LYS A 19 5.28 -2.80 2.09
N LEU A 20 4.48 -2.29 3.02
CA LEU A 20 3.91 -3.09 4.10
C LEU A 20 3.15 -4.31 3.59
N ALA A 21 2.36 -4.17 2.52
CA ALA A 21 1.60 -5.29 1.97
C ALA A 21 2.52 -6.39 1.42
N LEU A 22 3.63 -6.00 0.80
CA LEU A 22 4.66 -6.92 0.30
C LEU A 22 5.40 -7.60 1.46
N PHE A 23 5.84 -6.83 2.45
CA PHE A 23 6.51 -7.33 3.64
C PHE A 23 5.70 -8.42 4.36
N LEU A 24 4.40 -8.19 4.56
CA LEU A 24 3.52 -9.17 5.19
C LEU A 24 3.38 -10.44 4.33
N TRP A 25 3.26 -10.28 3.02
CA TRP A 25 3.13 -11.40 2.09
C TRP A 25 4.40 -12.26 2.03
N GLU A 26 5.58 -11.64 1.91
CA GLU A 26 6.88 -12.34 1.87
C GLU A 26 7.15 -13.12 3.15
N ARG A 27 6.68 -12.61 4.30
CA ARG A 27 6.81 -13.27 5.60
C ARG A 27 5.65 -14.23 5.93
N GLY A 28 4.68 -14.39 5.03
CA GLY A 28 3.51 -15.25 5.25
C GLY A 28 2.62 -14.82 6.41
N LEU A 29 2.68 -13.55 6.81
CA LEU A 29 1.92 -12.98 7.93
C LEU A 29 0.51 -12.61 7.49
N ARG A 30 -0.48 -12.95 8.30
CA ARG A 30 -1.87 -12.51 8.07
C ARG A 30 -2.09 -11.18 8.76
N PHE A 31 -3.06 -10.40 8.27
CA PHE A 31 -3.44 -9.13 8.91
C PHE A 31 -3.85 -9.28 10.37
N ARG A 32 -4.39 -10.45 10.76
CA ARG A 32 -4.74 -10.77 12.15
C ARG A 32 -3.51 -10.95 13.05
N ASP A 33 -2.42 -11.49 12.51
CA ASP A 33 -1.18 -11.71 13.28
C ASP A 33 -0.50 -10.39 13.65
N VAL A 34 -0.78 -9.32 12.89
CA VAL A 34 -0.17 -8.01 13.08
C VAL A 34 -1.07 -7.00 13.81
N GLU A 35 -2.25 -7.41 14.28
CA GLU A 35 -3.14 -6.53 15.07
C GLU A 35 -2.51 -6.12 16.40
N ALA A 36 -1.98 -7.10 17.14
CA ALA A 36 -1.34 -6.88 18.43
C ALA A 36 -0.08 -5.99 18.33
N PRO A 37 0.90 -6.27 17.44
CA PRO A 37 2.09 -5.43 17.34
C PRO A 37 1.79 -4.01 16.79
N LEU A 38 0.83 -3.86 15.89
CA LEU A 38 0.48 -2.55 15.33
C LEU A 38 -0.55 -1.78 16.17
N GLY A 39 -1.20 -2.45 17.13
CA GLY A 39 -2.22 -1.86 18.00
C GLY A 39 -3.43 -1.32 17.25
N ARG A 40 -3.76 -1.93 16.10
CA ARG A 40 -4.89 -1.57 15.23
C ARG A 40 -5.61 -2.82 14.76
N SER A 41 -6.91 -2.69 14.50
CA SER A 41 -7.72 -3.80 13.97
C SER A 41 -7.25 -4.23 12.59
N TYR A 42 -7.42 -5.52 12.26
CA TYR A 42 -6.99 -6.08 10.98
C TYR A 42 -7.66 -5.39 9.78
N GLU A 43 -8.89 -4.90 9.93
CA GLU A 43 -9.60 -4.13 8.89
C GLU A 43 -8.88 -2.82 8.58
N HIS A 44 -8.39 -2.13 9.61
CA HIS A 44 -7.61 -0.91 9.44
C HIS A 44 -6.28 -1.21 8.75
N ILE A 45 -5.58 -2.26 9.17
CA ILE A 45 -4.32 -2.69 8.56
C ILE A 45 -4.55 -3.08 7.08
N ARG A 46 -5.66 -3.77 6.79
CA ARG A 46 -6.06 -4.09 5.43
C ARG A 46 -6.27 -2.83 4.60
N GLN A 47 -6.97 -1.82 5.13
CA GLN A 47 -7.18 -0.53 4.47
C GLN A 47 -5.86 0.19 4.18
N VAL A 48 -4.90 0.11 5.09
CA VAL A 48 -3.55 0.69 4.89
C VAL A 48 -2.79 -0.05 3.79
N CYS A 49 -2.99 -1.37 3.66
CA CYS A 49 -2.34 -2.21 2.65
C CYS A 49 -3.05 -2.19 1.28
N LEU A 50 -4.13 -1.43 1.13
CA LEU A 50 -4.81 -1.30 -0.16
C LEU A 50 -3.92 -0.60 -1.19
N PRO A 51 -4.18 -0.80 -2.49
CA PRO A 51 -3.49 -0.10 -3.57
C PRO A 51 -3.53 1.42 -3.40
N PHE A 52 -2.51 2.12 -3.89
CA PHE A 52 -2.46 3.59 -3.81
C PHE A 52 -3.64 4.29 -4.49
N ASP A 53 -4.19 3.68 -5.54
CA ASP A 53 -5.33 4.19 -6.30
C ASP A 53 -6.70 3.85 -5.67
N ASP A 54 -6.72 3.03 -4.62
CA ASP A 54 -7.96 2.59 -4.00
C ASP A 54 -8.54 3.69 -3.09
N PRO A 55 -9.79 4.13 -3.28
CA PRO A 55 -10.39 5.19 -2.49
C PRO A 55 -10.68 4.78 -1.03
N GLY A 56 -10.72 3.47 -0.75
CA GLY A 56 -10.84 2.92 0.60
C GLY A 56 -9.51 2.84 1.34
N ARG A 57 -8.40 3.19 0.69
CA ARG A 57 -7.08 3.21 1.31
C ARG A 57 -7.02 4.26 2.41
N LYS A 58 -6.41 3.88 3.53
CA LYS A 58 -6.07 4.82 4.61
C LYS A 58 -4.58 5.03 4.68
N THR A 59 -4.17 6.29 4.81
CA THR A 59 -2.79 6.62 5.17
C THR A 59 -2.62 6.38 6.67
N PRO A 60 -1.60 5.64 7.10
CA PRO A 60 -1.33 5.42 8.51
C PRO A 60 -0.97 6.74 9.21
N ASP A 61 -1.52 6.96 10.40
CA ASP A 61 -1.16 8.08 11.27
C ASP A 61 0.27 7.95 11.84
N GLU A 62 0.83 9.05 12.37
CA GLU A 62 2.19 9.08 12.92
C GLU A 62 2.48 7.99 13.96
N ALA A 63 1.51 7.72 14.83
CA ALA A 63 1.65 6.69 15.85
C ALA A 63 1.66 5.28 15.24
N LEU A 64 0.81 5.03 14.24
CA LEU A 64 0.81 3.77 13.50
C LEU A 64 2.10 3.59 12.67
N LEU A 65 2.59 4.64 12.02
CA LEU A 65 3.86 4.62 11.30
C LEU A 65 5.02 4.22 12.19
N GLY A 66 5.14 4.82 13.39
CA GLY A 66 6.19 4.45 14.33
C GLY A 66 6.12 2.97 14.76
N ARG A 67 4.91 2.40 14.88
CA ARG A 67 4.73 0.97 15.16
C ARG A 67 5.08 0.08 13.98
N ILE A 68 4.71 0.50 12.76
CA ILE A 68 5.06 -0.22 11.53
C ILE A 68 6.59 -0.24 11.35
N GLU A 69 7.24 0.91 11.52
CA GLU A 69 8.69 1.03 11.40
C GLU A 69 9.39 0.16 12.46
N ALA A 70 8.94 0.21 13.72
CA ALA A 70 9.48 -0.64 14.78
C ALA A 70 9.24 -2.14 14.51
N PHE A 71 8.03 -2.52 14.06
CA PHE A 71 7.66 -3.90 13.74
C PHE A 71 8.46 -4.47 12.56
N THR A 72 8.69 -3.64 11.54
CA THR A 72 9.46 -3.99 10.34
C THR A 72 10.95 -3.72 10.48
N GLN A 73 11.41 -3.28 11.67
CA GLN A 73 12.80 -2.91 11.95
C GLN A 73 13.38 -1.89 10.94
N GLY A 74 12.54 -0.95 10.48
CA GLY A 74 12.92 0.08 9.51
C GLY A 74 12.86 -0.36 8.04
N GLU A 75 12.43 -1.59 7.72
CA GLU A 75 12.26 -2.01 6.32
C GLU A 75 11.13 -1.27 5.61
N VAL A 76 10.09 -0.89 6.36
CA VAL A 76 8.96 -0.09 5.87
C VAL A 76 8.92 1.22 6.65
N THR A 77 9.15 2.33 5.95
CA THR A 77 9.12 3.68 6.50
C THR A 77 7.92 4.46 5.98
N ARG A 78 7.77 5.72 6.42
CA ARG A 78 6.72 6.63 5.93
C ARG A 78 6.73 6.76 4.41
N GLU A 79 7.91 6.86 3.81
CA GLU A 79 8.08 7.12 2.37
C GLU A 79 7.51 5.97 1.51
N ASP A 80 7.49 4.75 2.04
CA ASP A 80 6.90 3.59 1.37
C ASP A 80 5.35 3.64 1.32
N PHE A 81 4.73 4.59 2.03
CA PHE A 81 3.29 4.87 1.97
C PHE A 81 2.96 6.07 1.08
N ASP A 82 3.94 6.72 0.47
CA ASP A 82 3.70 7.73 -0.56
C ASP A 82 3.62 7.07 -1.95
N PRO A 83 2.68 7.50 -2.81
CA PRO A 83 2.63 7.01 -4.17
C PRO A 83 3.91 7.41 -4.92
N PRO A 84 4.49 6.54 -5.76
CA PRO A 84 5.76 6.81 -6.44
C PRO A 84 5.70 7.95 -7.48
N ASN A 85 4.53 8.56 -7.70
CA ASN A 85 4.34 9.73 -8.54
C ASN A 85 4.11 11.02 -7.71
N ALA A 86 4.42 11.04 -6.42
CA ALA A 86 4.44 12.27 -5.63
C ALA A 86 5.60 13.22 -6.01
N ASP A 87 6.43 12.83 -6.98
CA ASP A 87 7.43 13.68 -7.60
C ASP A 87 6.74 14.61 -8.62
N VAL A 88 6.86 15.93 -8.40
CA VAL A 88 6.56 17.08 -9.28
C VAL A 88 5.14 17.66 -9.35
N ASP A 89 4.63 18.24 -8.27
CA ASP A 89 3.76 19.45 -8.37
C ASP A 89 3.87 20.39 -7.14
N ALA A 90 5.07 20.49 -6.58
CA ALA A 90 5.43 21.52 -5.59
C ALA A 90 6.15 22.72 -6.25
N GLU A 91 5.81 23.06 -7.49
CA GLU A 91 6.15 24.35 -8.09
C GLU A 91 4.93 25.28 -7.98
N GLY A 92 4.83 26.05 -6.90
CA GLY A 92 3.70 26.96 -6.74
C GLY A 92 3.45 27.55 -5.35
N ALA A 93 4.48 28.05 -4.68
CA ALA A 93 4.29 29.04 -3.62
C ALA A 93 5.39 30.10 -3.69
N THR A 94 5.37 30.85 -4.78
CA THR A 94 5.89 32.22 -4.82
C THR A 94 5.02 33.13 -3.95
N ALA A 95 5.61 33.76 -2.94
CA ALA A 95 5.47 35.18 -2.61
C ALA A 95 6.41 35.55 -1.46
#